data_AF-A0A496TFP1-F1
#
_entry.id   AF-A0A496TFP1-F1
#
_cell.length_a   1.000
_cell.length_b   1.000
_cell.length_c   1.000
_cell.angle_alpha   90.00
_cell.angle_beta   90.00
_cell.angle_gamma   90.00
#
_symmetry.space_group_name_H-M   'P 1'
#
loop_
_entity.id
_entity.type
_entity.pdbx_description
1 polymer ?
#
loop_
_entity_poly.entity_id
_entity_poly.type
_entity_poly.pdbx_seq_one_letter_code
_entity_poly.pdbx_strand_id
1 'polypeptide(L)'
;RHQEYYNTWEFADVTAESPYDMETEENPFLHVTLHAVVENQIKQNDPPGVRIVLNQLTAKGHSQHEAVHEIARVLSRGNLANPEVLPSLRFGELRA
;
A
#
# COMPACT_ATOMS: atom_id res chain seq x y z
N ARG A 1 6.99 0.56 -8.96
CA ARG A 1 8.31 0.49 -8.30
C ARG A 1 8.42 1.72 -7.41
N HIS A 2 8.73 1.54 -6.13
CA HIS A 2 8.68 2.56 -5.08
C HIS A 2 9.93 3.44 -5.04
N GLN A 3 10.09 4.31 -6.03
CA GLN A 3 11.24 5.22 -6.07
C GLN A 3 11.22 6.23 -4.91
N GLU A 4 10.03 6.56 -4.42
CA GLU A 4 9.79 7.48 -3.31
C GLU A 4 10.44 7.05 -2.00
N TYR A 5 10.68 5.74 -1.80
CA TYR A 5 11.35 5.24 -0.60
C TYR A 5 12.82 4.86 -0.80
N TYR A 6 13.39 5.04 -2.00
CA TYR A 6 14.77 4.65 -2.27
C TYR A 6 15.73 5.22 -1.22
N ASN A 7 15.67 6.53 -0.96
CA ASN A 7 16.51 7.18 0.04
C ASN A 7 16.21 6.70 1.47
N THR A 8 14.95 6.47 1.81
CA THR A 8 14.56 5.96 3.14
C THR A 8 15.20 4.60 3.42
N TRP A 9 15.28 3.73 2.42
CA TRP A 9 15.90 2.41 2.56
C TRP A 9 17.43 2.50 2.52
N GLU A 10 18.00 3.27 1.60
CA GLU A 10 19.46 3.38 1.41
C GLU A 10 20.17 4.00 2.62
N PHE A 11 19.50 4.87 3.37
CA PHE A 11 20.06 5.56 4.55
C PHE A 11 19.48 5.07 5.88
N ALA A 12 18.82 3.91 5.89
CA ALA A 12 18.16 3.39 7.09
C ALA A 12 19.13 3.14 8.26
N ASP A 13 20.39 2.83 7.97
CA ASP A 13 21.47 2.69 8.96
C ASP A 13 21.88 4.02 9.59
N VAL A 14 21.81 5.11 8.82
CA VAL A 14 22.12 6.48 9.28
C VAL A 14 20.97 7.05 10.11
N THR A 15 19.72 6.76 9.74
CA THR A 15 18.53 7.34 10.39
C THR A 15 17.92 6.46 11.48
N ALA A 16 18.54 5.33 11.80
CA ALA A 16 18.00 4.33 12.73
C ALA A 16 17.64 4.88 14.13
N GLU A 17 18.36 5.88 14.61
CA GLU A 17 18.12 6.51 15.92
C GLU A 17 17.20 7.74 15.85
N SER A 18 16.79 8.16 14.64
CA SER A 18 15.84 9.25 14.50
C SER A 18 14.47 8.81 15.03
N PRO A 19 13.83 9.61 15.90
CA PRO A 19 12.47 9.31 16.33
C PRO A 19 11.54 9.34 15.10
N TYR A 20 10.71 8.31 14.97
CA TYR A 20 9.67 8.23 13.93
C TYR A 20 8.35 8.78 14.48
N ASP A 21 7.80 9.80 13.82
CA ASP A 21 6.52 10.40 14.18
C ASP A 21 5.38 9.84 13.31
N MET A 22 4.52 9.01 13.90
CA MET A 22 3.37 8.42 13.22
C MET A 22 2.33 9.43 12.73
N GLU A 23 2.28 10.65 13.30
CA GLU A 23 1.31 11.66 12.89
C GLU A 23 1.76 12.45 11.66
N THR A 24 3.07 12.59 11.47
CA THR A 24 3.64 13.45 10.43
C THR A 24 4.41 12.69 9.35
N GLU A 25 4.82 11.45 9.61
CA GLU A 25 5.59 10.63 8.68
C GLU A 25 4.80 9.43 8.15
N GLU A 26 4.92 9.14 6.85
CA GLU A 26 4.33 7.95 6.24
C GLU A 26 5.16 6.71 6.55
N ASN A 27 4.50 5.62 6.98
CA ASN A 27 5.20 4.37 7.26
C ASN A 27 5.56 3.68 5.92
N PRO A 28 6.86 3.57 5.57
CA PRO A 28 7.30 3.03 4.28
C PRO A 28 6.92 1.56 4.11
N PHE A 29 6.96 0.76 5.18
CA PHE A 29 6.57 -0.64 5.15
C PHE A 29 5.08 -0.79 4.91
N LEU A 30 4.26 0.01 5.59
CA LEU A 30 2.81 -0.01 5.41
C LEU A 30 2.44 0.38 3.96
N HIS A 31 3.08 1.42 3.43
CA HIS A 31 2.85 1.86 2.06
C HIS A 31 3.13 0.74 1.05
N VAL A 32 4.35 0.17 1.09
CA VAL A 32 4.76 -0.89 0.14
C VAL A 32 3.86 -2.12 0.28
N THR A 33 3.45 -2.46 1.51
CA THR A 33 2.52 -3.57 1.76
C THR A 33 1.16 -3.31 1.12
N LEU A 34 0.57 -2.12 1.33
CA LEU A 34 -0.73 -1.77 0.75
C LEU A 34 -0.68 -1.70 -0.77
N HIS A 35 0.41 -1.21 -1.34
CA HIS A 35 0.62 -1.23 -2.78
C HIS A 35 0.59 -2.66 -3.34
N ALA A 36 1.35 -3.59 -2.74
CA ALA A 36 1.37 -4.99 -3.16
C ALA A 36 -0.01 -5.67 -3.01
N VAL A 37 -0.76 -5.33 -1.94
CA VAL A 37 -2.14 -5.81 -1.75
C VAL A 37 -3.04 -5.36 -2.90
N VAL A 38 -3.01 -4.08 -3.28
CA VAL A 38 -3.83 -3.54 -4.38
C VAL A 38 -3.44 -4.17 -5.72
N GLU A 39 -2.14 -4.33 -5.99
CA GLU A 39 -1.67 -5.01 -7.20
C GLU A 39 -2.18 -6.46 -7.27
N ASN A 40 -2.17 -7.17 -6.15
CA ASN A 40 -2.70 -8.53 -6.09
C ASN A 40 -4.23 -8.54 -6.29
N GLN A 41 -4.97 -7.63 -5.67
CA GLN A 41 -6.43 -7.50 -5.88
C GLN A 41 -6.76 -7.25 -7.36
N ILE A 42 -6.00 -6.40 -8.05
CA ILE A 42 -6.15 -6.15 -9.49
C ILE A 42 -5.85 -7.42 -10.30
N LYS A 43 -4.79 -8.15 -9.94
CA LYS A 43 -4.36 -9.37 -10.63
C LYS A 43 -5.37 -10.50 -10.47
N GLN A 44 -5.87 -10.70 -9.26
CA GLN A 44 -6.89 -11.71 -8.96
C GLN A 44 -8.30 -11.27 -9.38
N ASN A 45 -8.48 -9.97 -9.66
CA ASN A 45 -9.79 -9.36 -9.88
C ASN A 45 -10.76 -9.62 -8.70
N ASP A 46 -10.21 -9.59 -7.48
CA ASP A 46 -10.93 -9.84 -6.24
C ASP A 46 -10.47 -8.85 -5.15
N PRO A 47 -11.34 -7.92 -4.68
CA PRO A 47 -12.69 -7.70 -5.20
C PRO A 47 -12.66 -7.02 -6.58
N PRO A 48 -13.63 -7.29 -7.48
CA PRO A 48 -13.65 -6.74 -8.83
C PRO A 48 -13.73 -5.21 -8.86
N GLY A 49 -14.24 -4.59 -7.78
CA GLY A 49 -14.31 -3.15 -7.61
C GLY A 49 -12.95 -2.43 -7.76
N VAL A 50 -11.85 -3.07 -7.35
CA VAL A 50 -10.51 -2.45 -7.45
C VAL A 50 -10.12 -2.23 -8.91
N ARG A 51 -10.44 -3.19 -9.79
CA ARG A 51 -10.17 -3.06 -11.24
C ARG A 51 -11.06 -2.01 -11.90
N ILE A 52 -12.31 -1.85 -11.44
CA ILE A 52 -13.20 -0.78 -11.91
C ILE A 52 -12.60 0.59 -11.57
N VAL A 53 -12.16 0.80 -10.33
CA VAL A 53 -11.53 2.06 -9.91
C VAL A 53 -10.23 2.30 -10.67
N LEU A 54 -9.39 1.27 -10.87
CA LEU A 54 -8.19 1.37 -11.69
C LEU A 54 -8.51 1.89 -13.10
N ASN A 55 -9.50 1.30 -13.77
CA ASN A 55 -9.91 1.71 -15.11
C ASN A 55 -10.45 3.14 -15.15
N GLN A 56 -11.15 3.58 -14.10
CA GLN A 56 -11.63 4.96 -14.00
C GLN A 56 -10.48 5.97 -13.84
N LEU A 57 -9.47 5.64 -13.05
CA LEU A 57 -8.29 6.49 -12.84
C LEU A 57 -7.44 6.55 -14.10
N THR A 58 -7.22 5.43 -14.78
CA THR A 58 -6.47 5.41 -16.05
C THR A 58 -7.22 6.15 -17.16
N ALA A 59 -8.55 6.06 -17.22
CA ALA A 59 -9.36 6.85 -18.14
C ALA A 59 -9.28 8.36 -17.88
N LYS A 60 -8.92 8.78 -16.65
CA LYS A 60 -8.65 10.18 -16.29
C LYS A 60 -7.20 10.62 -16.56
N GLY A 61 -6.37 9.74 -17.13
CA GLY A 61 -4.98 10.04 -17.51
C GLY A 61 -3.93 9.66 -16.47
N HIS A 62 -4.31 9.03 -15.35
CA HIS A 62 -3.33 8.49 -14.41
C HIS A 62 -2.60 7.29 -15.02
N SER A 63 -1.30 7.19 -14.80
CA SER A 63 -0.58 5.94 -15.03
C SER A 63 -1.11 4.84 -14.11
N GLN A 64 -0.86 3.58 -14.49
CA GLN A 64 -1.25 2.44 -13.65
C GLN A 64 -0.63 2.54 -12.24
N HIS A 65 0.62 2.99 -12.14
CA HIS A 65 1.32 3.12 -10.87
C HIS A 65 0.67 4.20 -9.98
N GLU A 66 0.41 5.39 -10.53
CA GLU A 66 -0.28 6.46 -9.80
C GLU A 66 -1.67 6.02 -9.34
N ALA A 67 -2.41 5.29 -10.18
CA ALA A 67 -3.71 4.78 -9.81
C ALA A 67 -3.65 3.76 -8.66
N VAL A 68 -2.64 2.88 -8.64
CA VAL A 68 -2.41 1.95 -7.51
C VAL A 68 -2.08 2.73 -6.23
N HIS A 69 -1.25 3.77 -6.32
CA HIS A 69 -0.93 4.63 -5.16
C HIS A 69 -2.18 5.29 -4.58
N GLU A 70 -3.06 5.85 -5.43
CA GLU A 70 -4.30 6.48 -4.97
C GLU A 70 -5.23 5.49 -4.27
N ILE A 71 -5.38 4.28 -4.82
CA ILE A 71 -6.20 3.23 -4.21
C ILE A 71 -5.60 2.79 -2.86
N ALA A 72 -4.28 2.56 -2.80
CA ALA A 72 -3.58 2.18 -1.57
C ALA A 72 -3.71 3.26 -0.48
N ARG A 73 -3.69 4.55 -0.86
CA ARG A 73 -3.87 5.68 0.06
C ARG A 73 -5.28 5.79 0.64
N VAL A 74 -6.30 5.28 -0.05
CA VAL A 74 -7.65 5.18 0.52
C VAL A 74 -7.70 4.05 1.55
N LEU A 75 -7.05 2.91 1.27
CA LEU A 75 -6.97 1.81 2.23
C LEU A 75 -6.21 2.22 3.50
N SER A 76 -5.09 2.93 3.40
CA SER A 76 -4.36 3.38 4.60
C SER A 76 -5.22 4.26 5.52
N ARG A 77 -6.12 5.06 4.95
CA ARG A 77 -7.05 5.94 5.69
C ARG A 77 -8.29 5.21 6.22
N GLY A 78 -8.83 4.26 5.46
CA GLY A 78 -10.06 3.53 5.82
C GLY A 78 -9.84 2.36 6.77
N ASN A 79 -8.65 1.75 6.78
CA ASN A 79 -8.39 0.47 7.44
C ASN A 79 -7.98 0.59 8.93
N LEU A 80 -7.72 1.80 9.43
CA LEU A 80 -7.43 2.04 10.85
C LEU A 80 -8.69 2.19 11.72
N ALA A 81 -9.88 2.33 11.11
CA ALA A 81 -11.13 2.57 11.84
C ALA A 81 -12.12 1.39 11.86
N ASN A 82 -11.86 0.30 11.13
CA ASN A 82 -12.78 -0.85 11.09
C ASN A 82 -12.04 -2.21 11.03
N PRO A 83 -11.94 -2.95 12.15
CA PRO A 83 -11.20 -4.21 12.23
C PRO A 83 -11.84 -5.39 11.48
N GLU A 84 -13.07 -5.26 10.98
CA GLU A 84 -13.77 -6.36 10.27
C GLU A 84 -13.43 -6.46 8.77
N VAL A 85 -12.67 -5.52 8.21
CA VAL A 85 -12.36 -5.46 6.75
C VAL A 85 -11.05 -6.17 6.38
N LEU A 86 -10.41 -6.86 7.33
CA LEU A 86 -9.24 -7.73 7.09
C LEU A 86 -9.56 -9.23 6.91
N PRO A 87 -10.60 -9.72 6.20
CA PRO A 87 -10.66 -11.15 5.88
C PRO A 87 -10.01 -11.39 4.51
N SER A 88 -8.68 -11.48 4.47
CA SER A 88 -7.92 -12.32 3.48
C SER A 88 -6.40 -12.21 3.54
N LEU A 89 -5.80 -11.52 4.53
CA LEU A 89 -4.39 -11.77 4.84
C LEU A 89 -4.30 -13.05 5.70
N ARG A 90 -4.40 -14.22 5.07
CA ARG A 90 -3.92 -15.45 5.71
C ARG A 90 -2.39 -15.37 5.77
N PHE A 91 -1.86 -14.86 6.88
CA PHE A 91 -0.50 -15.18 7.32
C PHE A 91 -0.49 -16.64 7.80
N GLY A 92 -0.70 -17.56 6.87
CA GLY A 92 -0.49 -18.99 7.07
C GLY A 92 0.91 -19.32 6.57
N GLU A 93 1.70 -19.97 7.42
CA GLU A 93 3.02 -20.56 7.12
C GLU A 93 4.24 -19.65 7.31
N LEU A 94 4.40 -19.11 8.52
CA LEU A 94 5.72 -19.10 9.16
C LEU A 94 5.65 -19.97 10.42
N ARG A 95 5.85 -21.27 10.19
CA ARG A 95 6.31 -22.23 11.20
C ARG A 95 7.41 -23.08 10.59
N ALA A 96 8.65 -22.75 10.92
CA ALA A 96 9.73 -23.68 11.28
C ALA A 96 10.81 -22.86 11.99
#